data_AF-A0A967AX29-F1
#
_entry.id   AF-A0A967AX29-F1
#
_cell.length_a   1.000
_cell.length_b   1.000
_cell.length_c   1.000
_cell.angle_alpha   90.00
_cell.angle_beta   90.00
_cell.angle_gamma   90.00
#
_symmetry.space_group_name_H-M   'P 1'
#
loop_
_entity.id
_entity.type
_entity.pdbx_description
1 polymer ?
#
loop_
_entity_poly.entity_id
_entity_poly.type
_entity_poly.pdbx_seq_one_letter_code
_entity_poly.pdbx_strand_id
1 'polypeptide(L)' 'MATVLQASLLVRHSTPEVGDAFVASRLDAPAGVFGAPPHGLDTAAIVRRADPLPA' A
#
# COMPACT_ATOMS: atom_id res chain seq x y z
N MET A 1 -11.36 9.40 -9.25
CA MET A 1 -10.82 10.47 -8.38
C MET A 1 -10.38 9.97 -7.00
N ALA A 2 -11.18 9.13 -6.31
CA ALA A 2 -10.85 8.64 -4.95
C ALA A 2 -9.44 8.03 -4.80
N THR A 3 -8.99 7.22 -5.76
CA THR A 3 -7.68 6.53 -5.69
C THR A 3 -6.49 7.48 -5.63
N VAL A 4 -6.52 8.58 -6.38
CA VAL A 4 -5.41 9.55 -6.41
C VAL A 4 -5.37 10.36 -5.10
N LEU A 5 -6.54 10.73 -4.57
CA LEU A 5 -6.61 11.38 -3.26
C LEU A 5 -6.05 10.45 -2.16
N GLN A 6 -6.46 9.19 -2.14
CA GLN A 6 -5.98 8.21 -1.18
C GLN A 6 -4.45 8.00 -1.29
N ALA A 7 -3.93 7.85 -2.51
CA ALA A 7 -2.48 7.78 -2.74
C ALA A 7 -1.76 9.00 -2.16
N SER A 8 -2.30 10.21 -2.39
CA SER A 8 -1.70 11.44 -1.89
C SER A 8 -1.66 11.51 -0.35
N LEU A 9 -2.69 10.98 0.33
CA LEU A 9 -2.72 10.92 1.80
C LEU A 9 -1.72 9.90 2.33
N LEU A 10 -1.60 8.74 1.68
CA LEU A 10 -0.63 7.71 2.09
C LEU A 10 0.81 8.17 1.86
N VAL A 11 1.11 8.82 0.74
CA VAL A 11 2.44 9.38 0.47
C VAL A 11 2.82 10.45 1.50
N ARG A 12 1.88 11.30 1.93
CA ARG A 12 2.18 12.38 2.89
C ARG A 12 2.16 11.96 4.36
N HIS A 13 1.39 10.93 4.72
CA HIS A 13 1.04 10.65 6.12
C HIS A 13 1.20 9.18 6.53
N SER A 14 1.71 8.31 5.65
CA SER A 14 2.00 6.91 5.96
C SER A 14 3.50 6.64 5.99
N THR A 15 3.86 5.36 6.15
CA THR A 15 5.24 4.90 5.95
C THR A 15 5.48 4.65 4.45
N PRO A 16 6.74 4.76 3.97
CA PRO A 16 7.07 4.58 2.56
C PRO A 16 6.57 3.25 2.00
N GLU A 17 6.68 2.16 2.76
CA GLU A 17 6.29 0.81 2.31
C GLU A 17 4.80 0.75 1.93
N VAL A 18 3.94 1.49 2.64
CA VAL A 18 2.50 1.56 2.35
C VAL A 18 2.22 2.49 1.18
N GLY A 19 2.88 3.65 1.13
CA GLY A 19 2.70 4.65 0.06
C GLY A 19 3.11 4.07 -1.29
N ASP A 20 4.31 3.52 -1.37
CA ASP A 20 4.88 2.95 -2.59
C ASP A 20 4.09 1.73 -3.05
N ALA A 21 3.73 0.82 -2.13
CA ALA A 21 2.89 -0.32 -2.47
C ALA A 21 1.51 0.09 -3.00
N PHE A 22 0.92 1.15 -2.46
CA PHE A 22 -0.37 1.65 -2.94
C PHE A 22 -0.26 2.22 -4.35
N VAL A 23 0.75 3.06 -4.62
CA VAL A 23 0.98 3.63 -5.95
C VAL A 23 1.27 2.52 -6.97
N ALA A 24 2.21 1.62 -6.65
CA ALA A 24 2.62 0.54 -7.54
C ALA A 24 1.45 -0.39 -7.91
N SER A 25 0.63 -0.79 -6.93
CA SER A 25 -0.44 -1.78 -7.15
C SER A 25 -1.75 -1.22 -7.69
N ARG A 26 -1.97 0.10 -7.69
CA ARG A 26 -3.27 0.71 -8.07
C ARG A 26 -3.17 1.82 -9.12
N LEU A 27 -2.02 2.47 -9.25
CA LEU A 27 -1.79 3.53 -10.24
C LEU A 27 -0.87 3.10 -11.37
N ASP A 28 0.19 2.33 -11.07
CA ASP A 28 1.18 1.90 -12.06
C ASP A 28 0.77 0.56 -12.73
N ALA A 29 0.59 -0.49 -11.95
CA ALA A 29 0.27 -1.83 -12.44
C ALA A 29 -0.92 -2.45 -11.68
N PRO A 30 -2.16 -2.02 -11.98
CA PRO A 30 -3.36 -2.56 -11.33
C PRO A 30 -3.60 -4.02 -11.74
N ALA A 31 -3.53 -4.95 -10.79
CA ALA A 31 -3.72 -6.38 -11.03
C ALA A 31 -5.19 -6.83 -11.03
N GLY A 32 -6.12 -6.00 -10.54
CA GLY A 32 -7.57 -6.33 -10.49
C GLY A 32 -7.96 -7.44 -9.49
N VAL A 33 -7.00 -8.13 -8.89
CA VAL A 33 -7.19 -9.18 -7.88
C VAL A 33 -6.29 -8.94 -6.66
N PHE A 34 -6.71 -9.45 -5.50
CA PHE A 34 -5.87 -9.44 -4.29
C PHE A 34 -4.81 -10.55 -4.35
N GLY A 35 -3.69 -10.34 -3.65
CA GLY A 35 -2.60 -11.31 -3.58
C GLY A 35 -1.62 -11.29 -4.76
N ALA A 36 -1.76 -10.33 -5.68
CA ALA A 36 -0.84 -10.14 -6.81
C ALA A 36 -0.09 -8.79 -6.74
N PRO A 37 0.68 -8.50 -5.67
CA PRO A 37 1.47 -7.28 -5.60
C PRO A 37 2.66 -7.31 -6.57
N PRO A 38 3.11 -6.14 -7.07
CA PRO A 38 4.40 -6.02 -7.76
C PRO A 38 5.58 -6.55 -6.92
N HIS A 39 6.61 -7.05 -7.59
CA HIS A 39 7.84 -7.48 -6.93
C HIS A 39 8.58 -6.33 -6.24
N GLY A 40 9.33 -6.64 -5.19
CA GLY A 40 10.19 -5.66 -4.49
C GLY A 40 9.51 -4.87 -3.37
N LEU A 41 8.22 -5.13 -3.09
CA LEU A 41 7.51 -4.53 -1.95
C LEU A 41 7.81 -5.27 -0.64
N ASP A 42 8.09 -4.53 0.44
CA ASP A 42 8.19 -5.09 1.80
C ASP A 42 6.79 -5.31 2.39
N THR A 43 6.13 -6.39 1.97
CA THR A 43 4.81 -6.76 2.46
C THR A 43 4.81 -7.12 3.94
N ALA A 44 5.94 -7.59 4.49
CA ALA A 44 6.06 -7.91 5.90
C ALA A 44 5.99 -6.65 6.78
N ALA A 45 6.63 -5.55 6.37
CA ALA A 45 6.50 -4.27 7.05
C ALA A 45 5.07 -3.72 7.00
N ILE A 46 4.39 -3.84 5.86
CA ILE A 46 2.99 -3.41 5.70
C ILE A 46 2.06 -4.19 6.65
N VAL A 47 2.21 -5.52 6.71
CA VAL A 47 1.41 -6.37 7.60
C VAL A 47 1.70 -6.04 9.06
N ARG A 48 2.97 -5.91 9.44
CA ARG A 48 3.36 -5.58 10.83
C ARG A 48 2.80 -4.25 11.30
N ARG A 49 2.70 -3.25 10.40
CA ARG A 49 2.06 -1.96 10.69
C ARG A 49 0.55 -2.11 10.92
N ALA A 50 -0.10 -3.00 10.18
CA ALA A 50 -1.53 -3.22 10.26
C ALA A 50 -1.93 -4.21 11.37
N ASP A 51 -0.94 -4.82 12.04
CA ASP A 51 -1.16 -5.76 13.13
C ASP A 51 -1.93 -5.07 14.27
N PRO A 52 -3.11 -5.59 14.67
CA PRO A 52 -3.85 -5.02 15.78
C PRO A 52 -3.02 -5.12 17.06
N LEU A 53 -3.06 -4.08 17.88
CA LEU A 53 -2.52 -4.20 19.23
C LEU A 53 -3.31 -5.28 20.00
N PRO A 54 -2.65 -6.06 20.88
CA PRO A 54 -3.34 -7.02 21.72
C PRO A 54 -4.43 -6.32 22.54
N ALA A 55 -5.57 -7.01 22.68
CA ALA A 55 -6.77 -6.52 23.38
C ALA A 55 -6.52 -6.26 24.87
#